data_AF-A0A552I1R0-F1
#
_entry.id   AF-A0A552I1R0-F1
#
_cell.length_a   1.000
_cell.length_b   1.000
_cell.length_c   1.000
_cell.angle_alpha   90.00
_cell.angle_beta   90.00
_cell.angle_gamma   90.00
#
_symmetry.space_group_name_H-M   'P 1'
#
loop_
_entity.id
_entity.type
_entity.pdbx_description
1 polymer ?
#
loop_
_entity_poly.entity_id
_entity_poly.type
_entity_poly.pdbx_seq_one_letter_code
_entity_poly.pdbx_strand_id
1 'polypeptide(L)'
;MFAEVITYAELVEITESALQLRQAYIDYGVVTQKSMLDGLHVALASVAGCTMIVSWNFKHIVHFQKIPLYRAINVIKGYSQLDIYSPLEVINYEG
;
A
#
# COMPACT_ATOMS: atom_id res chain seq x y z
N MET A 1 -23.13 -3.57 -7.16
CA MET A 1 -21.66 -3.75 -7.29
C MET A 1 -20.87 -2.83 -6.37
N PHE A 2 -20.63 -1.53 -6.67
CA PHE A 2 -19.87 -0.67 -5.72
C PHE A 2 -20.61 -0.36 -4.41
N ALA A 3 -21.92 -0.10 -4.49
CA ALA A 3 -22.76 0.20 -3.33
C ALA A 3 -22.93 -0.98 -2.35
N GLU A 4 -22.71 -2.22 -2.80
CA GLU A 4 -22.77 -3.40 -1.93
C GLU A 4 -21.42 -3.69 -1.27
N VAL A 5 -20.30 -3.36 -1.93
CA VAL A 5 -18.97 -3.55 -1.35
C VAL A 5 -18.71 -2.54 -0.24
N ILE A 6 -19.22 -1.31 -0.39
CA ILE A 6 -19.01 -0.23 0.57
C ILE A 6 -19.59 -0.54 1.96
N THR A 7 -20.57 -1.44 2.06
CA THR A 7 -21.15 -1.85 3.36
C THR A 7 -20.24 -2.79 4.15
N TYR A 8 -19.24 -3.38 3.49
CA TYR A 8 -18.27 -4.30 4.11
C TYR A 8 -16.85 -3.72 4.15
N ALA A 9 -16.69 -2.46 3.74
CA ALA A 9 -15.40 -1.80 3.66
C ALA A 9 -15.38 -0.53 4.52
N GLU A 10 -14.24 -0.26 5.13
CA GLU A 10 -13.98 1.03 5.75
C GLU A 10 -13.45 2.02 4.69
N LEU A 11 -14.01 3.22 4.66
CA LEU A 11 -13.53 4.29 3.78
C LEU A 11 -12.46 5.10 4.50
N VAL A 12 -11.27 5.13 3.91
CA VAL A 12 -10.15 5.92 4.41
C VAL A 12 -10.05 7.22 3.62
N GLU A 13 -10.04 8.34 4.33
CA GLU A 13 -9.83 9.66 3.73
C GLU A 13 -8.36 9.93 3.38
N ILE A 14 -8.13 10.79 2.39
CA ILE A 14 -6.80 11.27 2.07
C ILE A 14 -6.38 12.29 3.13
N THR A 15 -5.50 11.88 4.02
CA THR A 15 -4.94 12.72 5.08
C THR A 15 -3.61 13.34 4.68
N GLU A 16 -3.24 14.43 5.36
CA GLU A 16 -1.94 15.08 5.18
C GLU A 16 -0.79 14.11 5.48
N SER A 17 -0.92 13.27 6.51
CA SER A 17 0.05 12.22 6.84
C SER A 17 0.28 11.24 5.67
N ALA A 18 -0.78 10.84 4.97
CA ALA A 18 -0.68 9.97 3.81
C ALA A 18 -0.02 10.68 2.62
N LEU A 19 -0.31 11.97 2.41
CA LEU A 19 0.34 12.77 1.37
C LEU A 19 1.84 12.94 1.63
N GLN A 20 2.22 13.18 2.88
CA GLN A 20 3.62 13.29 3.30
C GLN A 20 4.38 11.96 3.18
N LEU A 21 3.75 10.85 3.57
CA LEU A 21 4.35 9.53 3.43
C LEU A 21 4.50 9.14 1.95
N ARG A 22 3.51 9.43 1.10
CA ARG A 22 3.63 9.29 -0.36
C ARG A 22 4.78 10.12 -0.90
N GLN A 23 4.93 11.37 -0.45
CA GLN A 23 6.02 12.23 -0.89
C GLN A 23 7.38 11.62 -0.52
N ALA A 24 7.52 11.06 0.68
CA ALA A 24 8.72 10.33 1.06
C ALA A 24 9.00 9.16 0.11
N TYR A 25 8.00 8.38 -0.30
CA TYR A 25 8.23 7.31 -1.28
C TYR A 25 8.77 7.81 -2.62
N ILE A 26 8.40 9.02 -3.04
CA ILE A 26 8.91 9.66 -4.26
C ILE A 26 10.34 10.14 -4.03
N ASP A 27 10.59 10.82 -2.91
CA ASP A 27 11.91 11.41 -2.59
C ASP A 27 13.01 10.34 -2.47
N TYR A 28 12.65 9.16 -1.95
CA TYR A 28 13.54 8.00 -1.85
C TYR A 28 13.51 7.08 -3.09
N GLY A 29 12.77 7.45 -4.15
CA GLY A 29 12.78 6.77 -5.44
C GLY A 29 12.05 5.43 -5.50
N VAL A 30 11.17 5.11 -4.54
CA VAL A 30 10.36 3.87 -4.56
C VAL A 30 9.31 3.92 -5.65
N VAL A 31 8.70 5.10 -5.83
CA VAL A 31 7.77 5.42 -6.90
C VAL A 31 8.22 6.67 -7.63
N THR A 32 7.81 6.77 -8.89
CA THR A 32 7.99 7.99 -9.66
C THR A 32 6.75 8.87 -9.53
N GLN A 33 6.85 10.14 -9.93
CA GLN A 33 5.67 11.01 -10.05
C GLN A 33 4.58 10.39 -10.95
N LYS A 34 4.96 9.63 -11.99
CA LYS A 34 4.01 8.93 -12.87
C LYS A 34 3.22 7.83 -12.17
N SER A 35 3.75 7.27 -11.08
CA SER A 35 3.12 6.21 -10.27
C SER A 35 2.78 6.70 -8.86
N MET A 36 2.54 8.01 -8.69
CA MET A 36 2.28 8.61 -7.38
C MET A 36 0.97 8.13 -6.74
N LEU A 37 -0.02 7.74 -7.55
CA LEU A 37 -1.29 7.19 -7.05
C LEU A 37 -1.09 5.80 -6.45
N ASP A 38 -0.23 4.96 -7.03
CA ASP A 38 0.15 3.67 -6.43
C ASP A 38 0.85 3.89 -5.08
N GLY A 39 1.78 4.85 -5.03
CA GLY A 39 2.43 5.23 -3.78
C GLY A 39 1.46 5.79 -2.74
N LEU A 40 0.43 6.54 -3.17
CA LEU A 40 -0.61 7.05 -2.27
C LEU A 40 -1.44 5.91 -1.69
N HIS A 41 -1.75 4.89 -2.48
CA HIS A 41 -2.49 3.73 -1.99
C HIS A 41 -1.73 2.99 -0.87
N VAL A 42 -0.41 2.78 -1.07
CA VAL A 42 0.46 2.21 -0.03
C VAL A 42 0.54 3.10 1.20
N ALA A 43 0.62 4.43 1.01
CA ALA A 43 0.69 5.38 2.11
C ALA A 43 -0.61 5.39 2.94
N LEU A 44 -1.77 5.36 2.29
CA LEU A 44 -3.07 5.30 2.97
C LEU A 44 -3.20 4.04 3.81
N ALA A 45 -2.86 2.87 3.26
CA ALA A 45 -2.87 1.62 4.02
C ALA A 45 -1.93 1.65 5.23
N SER A 46 -0.74 2.24 5.06
CA SER A 46 0.26 2.38 6.12
C SER A 46 -0.23 3.30 7.24
N VAL A 47 -0.81 4.45 6.89
CA VAL A 47 -1.34 5.43 7.83
C VAL A 47 -2.59 4.91 8.55
N ALA A 48 -3.43 4.14 7.85
CA ALA A 48 -4.60 3.47 8.42
C ALA A 48 -4.22 2.28 9.34
N GLY A 49 -2.94 1.93 9.43
CA GLY A 49 -2.48 0.83 10.29
C GLY A 49 -2.83 -0.56 9.73
N CYS A 50 -3.06 -0.68 8.42
CA CYS A 50 -3.24 -1.98 7.80
C CYS A 50 -1.98 -2.83 7.99
N THR A 51 -2.16 -4.11 8.27
CA THR A 51 -1.05 -5.07 8.37
C THR A 51 -0.57 -5.53 6.99
N MET A 52 -1.48 -5.59 6.01
CA MET A 52 -1.16 -6.06 4.66
C MET A 52 -2.01 -5.41 3.56
N ILE A 53 -1.45 -5.33 2.35
CA ILE A 53 -2.16 -5.11 1.09
C ILE A 53 -2.17 -6.41 0.31
N VAL A 54 -3.35 -6.78 -0.19
CA VAL A 54 -3.49 -7.82 -1.21
C VAL A 54 -3.86 -7.15 -2.54
N SER A 55 -3.02 -7.30 -3.57
CA SER A 55 -3.21 -6.58 -4.84
C SER A 55 -2.85 -7.39 -6.08
N TRP A 56 -3.57 -7.15 -7.17
CA TRP A 56 -3.21 -7.64 -8.51
C TRP A 56 -2.27 -6.69 -9.27
N ASN A 57 -1.88 -5.54 -8.70
CA ASN A 57 -1.00 -4.57 -9.36
C ASN A 57 0.48 -4.94 -9.21
N PHE A 58 0.90 -5.98 -9.95
CA PHE A 58 2.27 -6.50 -9.95
C PHE A 58 3.32 -5.51 -10.47
N LYS A 59 2.90 -4.61 -11.36
CA LYS A 59 3.82 -3.67 -12.01
C LYS A 59 4.26 -2.54 -11.06
N HIS A 60 3.37 -2.11 -10.17
CA HIS A 60 3.60 -0.90 -9.38
C HIS A 60 3.59 -1.10 -7.87
N ILE A 61 2.74 -1.98 -7.34
CA ILE A 61 2.58 -2.19 -5.89
C ILE A 61 3.26 -3.49 -5.44
N VAL A 62 2.94 -4.63 -6.06
CA VAL A 62 3.48 -5.95 -5.68
C VAL A 62 4.86 -6.22 -6.32
N HIS A 63 5.60 -5.17 -6.66
CA HIS A 63 6.91 -5.33 -7.27
C HIS A 63 7.95 -5.67 -6.20
N PHE A 64 8.58 -6.85 -6.27
CA PHE A 64 9.44 -7.39 -5.21
C PHE A 64 10.55 -6.43 -4.76
N GLN A 65 11.11 -5.63 -5.67
CA GLN A 65 12.14 -4.63 -5.33
C GLN A 65 11.60 -3.43 -4.53
N LYS A 66 10.31 -3.09 -4.69
CA LYS A 66 9.69 -1.94 -4.04
C LYS A 66 9.18 -2.27 -2.63
N ILE A 67 8.72 -3.49 -2.41
CA ILE A 67 8.14 -3.91 -1.13
C ILE A 67 9.11 -3.65 0.06
N PRO A 68 10.41 -4.05 0.00
CA PRO A 68 11.36 -3.73 1.07
C PRO A 68 11.57 -2.23 1.25
N LEU A 69 11.52 -1.44 0.17
CA LEU A 69 11.72 0.00 0.22
C LEU A 69 10.53 0.72 0.87
N TYR A 70 9.29 0.32 0.56
CA TYR A 70 8.11 0.84 1.25
C TYR A 70 8.20 0.57 2.76
N ARG A 71 8.55 -0.66 3.15
CA ARG A 71 8.72 -1.03 4.57
C ARG A 71 9.80 -0.20 5.25
N ALA A 72 10.95 -0.04 4.60
CA ALA A 72 12.05 0.76 5.14
C ALA A 72 11.62 2.20 5.39
N ILE A 73 10.94 2.83 4.43
CA ILE A 73 10.47 4.21 4.58
C ILE A 73 9.38 4.32 5.64
N ASN A 74 8.43 3.37 5.71
CA ASN A 74 7.43 3.33 6.76
C ASN A 74 8.08 3.35 8.14
N VAL A 75 9.05 2.47 8.38
CA VAL A 75 9.78 2.39 9.65
C VAL A 75 10.52 3.70 9.95
N ILE A 76 11.23 4.26 8.96
CA ILE A 76 11.94 5.56 9.11
C ILE A 76 10.97 6.69 9.48
N LYS A 77 9.74 6.65 8.95
CA LYS A 77 8.69 7.65 9.20
C LYS A 77 7.81 7.33 10.41
N GLY A 78 8.11 6.27 11.15
CA GLY A 78 7.40 5.91 12.39
C GLY A 78 6.10 5.13 12.19
N TYR A 79 5.87 4.60 10.98
CA TYR A 79 4.72 3.75 10.66
C TYR A 79 5.04 2.27 10.81
N SER A 80 4.00 1.48 11.06
CA SER A 80 4.08 0.02 11.07
C SER A 80 4.55 -0.53 9.73
N GLN A 81 5.18 -1.70 9.77
CA GLN A 81 5.49 -2.43 8.55
C GLN A 81 4.20 -2.85 7.85
N LEU A 82 4.21 -2.76 6.53
CA LEU A 82 3.12 -3.15 5.67
C LEU A 82 3.58 -4.32 4.80
N ASP A 83 2.90 -5.45 4.93
CA ASP A 83 3.10 -6.56 4.01
C ASP A 83 2.33 -6.34 2.71
N ILE A 84 2.85 -6.84 1.60
CA ILE A 84 2.23 -6.69 0.28
C ILE A 84 2.33 -8.04 -0.41
N TYR A 85 1.18 -8.61 -0.76
CA TYR A 85 1.05 -9.90 -1.39
C TYR A 85 0.14 -9.83 -2.61
N SER A 86 0.35 -10.75 -3.53
CA SER A 86 -0.65 -11.07 -4.54
C SER A 86 -1.74 -11.98 -3.96
N PRO A 87 -2.95 -11.97 -4.52
CA PRO A 87 -4.01 -12.89 -4.10
C PRO A 87 -3.60 -14.36 -4.13
N LEU A 88 -2.73 -14.75 -5.07
CA LEU A 88 -2.23 -16.12 -5.18
C LEU A 88 -1.35 -16.53 -4.00
N GLU A 89 -0.75 -15.59 -3.28
CA GLU A 89 0.10 -15.86 -2.11
C GLU A 89 -0.70 -15.99 -0.81
N VAL A 90 -1.99 -15.60 -0.80
CA VAL A 90 -2.83 -15.58 0.41
C VAL A 90 -4.04 -16.50 0.33
N ILE A 91 -4.36 -17.05 -0.85
CA ILE A 91 -5.39 -18.08 -0.99
C ILE A 91 -4.83 -19.46 -0.61
N ASN A 92 -5.51 -20.14 0.30
CA ASN A 92 -5.24 -21.55 0.57
C ASN A 92 -6.01 -22.41 -0.43
N TYR A 93 -5.34 -23.41 -1.00
CA TYR A 93 -6.04 -24.50 -1.68
C TYR A 93 -6.39 -25.55 -0.62
N GLU A 94 -7.66 -25.62 -0.24
CA GLU A 94 -8.19 -26.84 0.38
C GLU A 94 -8.22 -27.90 -0.72
N GLY A 95 -7.33 -28.89 -0.60
CA GLY A 95 -7.34 -30.11 -1.42
C GLY A 95 -8.17 -31.20 -0.75
#